data_AF-A0A2S8NUP8-F1
#
_entry.id   AF-A0A2S8NUP8-F1
#
_cell.length_a   1.000
_cell.length_b   1.000
_cell.length_c   1.000
_cell.angle_alpha   90.00
_cell.angle_beta   90.00
_cell.angle_gamma   90.00
#
_symmetry.space_group_name_H-M   'P 1'
#
loop_
_entity.id
_entity.type
_entity.pdbx_description
1 polymer ?
#
loop_
_entity_poly.entity_id
_entity_poly.type
_entity_poly.pdbx_seq_one_letter_code
_entity_poly.pdbx_strand_id
1 'polypeptide(L)'
;MNLSSMMFLAIEPQVANTIIYVFEIIALIISIIMIIVGLLQNKKAQTGLSALNGGNDELFANSKERGLDRTLSIFMLAFGSTLLIITLLINLLTKVLL
;
A
#
# COMPACT_ATOMS: atom_id res chain seq x y z
N MET A 1 9.18 -33.28 -20.95
CA MET A 1 8.94 -31.86 -20.60
C MET A 1 8.34 -31.22 -21.83
N ASN A 2 7.07 -30.80 -21.77
CA ASN A 2 6.33 -30.36 -22.96
C ASN A 2 6.93 -29.07 -23.52
N LEU A 3 6.89 -28.89 -24.84
CA LEU A 3 7.37 -27.66 -25.50
C LEU A 3 6.71 -26.39 -24.93
N SER A 4 5.45 -26.52 -24.50
CA SER A 4 4.71 -25.47 -23.77
C SER A 4 5.36 -25.10 -22.42
N SER A 5 5.91 -26.05 -21.67
CA SER A 5 6.60 -25.75 -20.41
C SER A 5 7.99 -25.14 -20.63
N MET A 6 8.63 -25.40 -21.78
CA MET A 6 9.88 -24.72 -22.16
C MET A 6 9.64 -23.29 -22.65
N MET A 7 8.49 -23.03 -23.30
CA MET A 7 8.10 -21.67 -23.72
C MET A 7 7.71 -20.78 -22.53
N PHE A 8 7.13 -21.35 -21.46
CA PHE A 8 6.89 -20.64 -20.21
C PHE A 8 8.19 -20.34 -19.43
N LEU A 9 9.23 -21.16 -19.59
CA LEU A 9 10.57 -20.91 -19.02
C LEU A 9 11.39 -19.92 -19.86
N ALA A 10 11.06 -19.76 -21.13
CA ALA A 10 11.58 -18.74 -22.04
C ALA A 10 10.64 -17.53 -22.06
N ILE A 11 10.38 -16.93 -20.90
CA ILE A 11 9.87 -15.56 -20.88
C ILE A 11 11.01 -14.70 -21.42
N GLU A 12 10.85 -14.22 -22.65
CA GLU A 12 11.72 -13.17 -23.20
C GLU A 12 11.87 -12.07 -22.15
N PRO A 13 13.09 -11.61 -21.83
CA PRO A 13 13.30 -10.60 -20.78
C PRO A 13 12.47 -9.32 -21.02
N GLN A 14 12.11 -9.04 -22.27
CA GLN A 14 11.20 -7.97 -22.66
C GLN A 14 9.76 -8.16 -22.11
N VAL A 15 9.26 -9.40 -22.10
CA VAL A 15 7.94 -9.72 -21.54
C VAL A 15 7.97 -9.62 -20.02
N ALA A 16 9.03 -10.09 -19.36
CA ALA A 16 9.21 -9.94 -17.91
C ALA A 16 9.21 -8.47 -17.47
N ASN A 17 9.98 -7.62 -18.16
CA ASN A 17 10.03 -6.18 -17.89
C ASN A 17 8.66 -5.51 -18.06
N THR A 18 7.91 -5.90 -19.09
CA THR A 18 6.57 -5.36 -19.33
C THR A 18 5.61 -5.74 -18.20
N ILE A 19 5.65 -6.97 -17.72
CA ILE A 19 4.82 -7.44 -16.60
C ILE A 19 5.16 -6.65 -15.34
N ILE A 20 6.45 -6.50 -15.01
CA ILE A 20 6.90 -5.73 -13.84
C ILE A 20 6.42 -4.29 -13.91
N TYR A 21 6.57 -3.64 -15.07
CA TYR A 21 6.14 -2.25 -15.28
C TYR A 21 4.64 -2.05 -15.04
N VAL A 22 3.80 -3.02 -15.43
CA VAL A 22 2.35 -2.98 -15.14
C VAL A 22 2.08 -2.99 -13.62
N PHE A 23 2.79 -3.83 -12.87
CA PHE A 23 2.64 -3.85 -11.40
C PHE A 23 3.11 -2.55 -10.74
N GLU A 24 4.18 -1.92 -11.25
CA GLU A 24 4.66 -0.62 -10.77
C GLU A 24 3.62 0.49 -10.99
N ILE A 25 2.97 0.52 -12.16
CA ILE A 25 1.89 1.47 -12.43
C ILE A 25 0.73 1.27 -11.45
N ILE A 26 0.33 0.02 -11.19
CA ILE A 26 -0.75 -0.28 -10.23
C ILE A 26 -0.36 0.19 -8.83
N ALA A 27 0.87 -0.09 -8.39
CA ALA A 27 1.38 0.36 -7.10
C ALA A 27 1.39 1.90 -6.98
N LEU A 28 1.76 2.59 -8.06
CA LEU A 28 1.76 4.06 -8.12
C LEU A 28 0.35 4.63 -7.98
N ILE A 29 -0.65 4.07 -8.66
CA ILE A 29 -2.05 4.51 -8.56
C ILE A 29 -2.56 4.33 -7.13
N ILE A 30 -2.32 3.17 -6.51
CA ILE A 30 -2.71 2.90 -5.12
C ILE A 30 -2.05 3.89 -4.16
N SER A 31 -0.77 4.21 -4.40
CA SER A 31 -0.02 5.18 -3.58
C SER A 31 -0.62 6.58 -3.65
N ILE A 32 -1.02 7.04 -4.84
CA ILE A 32 -1.67 8.35 -4.99
C ILE A 32 -3.01 8.38 -4.24
N ILE A 33 -3.81 7.31 -4.34
CA ILE A 33 -5.09 7.21 -3.60
C ILE A 33 -4.84 7.26 -2.09
N MET A 34 -3.83 6.55 -1.59
CA MET A 34 -3.44 6.57 -0.17
C MET A 34 -3.05 7.96 0.31
N ILE A 35 -2.31 8.73 -0.48
CA ILE A 35 -1.95 10.12 -0.14
C ILE A 35 -3.21 10.96 0.01
N ILE A 36 -4.16 10.86 -0.94
CA ILE A 36 -5.42 11.60 -0.88
C ILE A 36 -6.21 11.22 0.38
N VAL A 37 -6.34 9.93 0.67
CA VAL A 37 -7.06 9.43 1.86
C VAL A 37 -6.37 9.90 3.15
N GLY A 38 -5.04 9.86 3.22
CA GLY A 38 -4.27 10.33 4.38
C GLY A 38 -4.44 11.83 4.63
N LEU A 39 -4.47 12.65 3.59
CA LEU A 39 -4.74 14.08 3.71
C LEU A 39 -6.15 14.37 4.22
N LEU A 40 -7.15 13.56 3.81
CA LEU A 40 -8.53 13.68 4.30
C LEU A 40 -8.67 13.32 5.79
N GLN A 41 -7.83 12.42 6.32
CA GLN A 41 -7.85 12.01 7.72
C GLN A 41 -7.22 13.03 8.70
N ASN A 42 -6.43 13.99 8.21
CA ASN A 42 -5.68 14.95 9.05
C ASN A 42 -6.56 16.00 9.77
N LYS A 43 -7.89 15.87 9.72
CA LYS A 43 -8.85 16.85 10.28
C LYS A 43 -8.90 16.88 11.82
N LYS A 44 -8.22 15.97 12.53
CA LYS A 44 -8.25 15.86 14.01
C LYS A 44 -6.87 15.90 14.68
N ALA A 45 -5.81 16.31 13.98
CA ALA A 45 -4.53 16.52 14.63
C ALA A 45 -4.62 17.74 15.56
N GLN A 46 -4.69 17.51 16.88
CA GLN A 46 -4.15 18.47 17.85
C GLN A 46 -2.74 18.86 17.36
N THR A 47 -2.35 20.11 17.59
CA THR A 47 -1.12 20.72 17.05
C THR A 47 0.03 19.72 16.94
N GLY A 48 0.81 19.73 15.85
CA GLY A 48 1.82 18.69 15.58
C GLY A 48 2.80 18.43 16.75
N LEU A 49 3.00 19.41 17.63
CA LEU A 49 3.76 19.27 18.87
C LEU A 49 3.04 18.45 19.96
N SER A 50 1.71 18.59 20.11
CA SER A 50 0.87 17.78 21.00
C SER A 50 0.80 16.31 20.57
N ALA A 51 0.81 16.04 19.26
CA ALA A 51 0.85 14.67 18.74
C ALA A 51 2.19 13.95 19.05
N LEU A 52 3.31 14.70 19.08
CA LEU A 52 4.64 14.17 19.39
C LEU A 52 4.88 14.00 20.90
N ASN A 53 4.23 14.82 21.72
CA ASN A 53 4.37 14.79 23.18
C ASN A 53 3.36 13.86 23.88
N GLY A 54 2.66 13.02 23.11
CA GLY A 54 1.70 12.05 23.65
C GLY A 54 0.45 12.68 24.24
N GLY A 55 -0.07 13.76 23.62
CA GLY A 55 -1.18 14.62 24.04
C GLY A 55 -2.40 13.92 24.65
N ASN A 56 -2.26 13.47 25.89
CA ASN A 56 -3.22 12.67 26.62
C ASN A 56 -3.30 13.16 28.06
N ASP A 57 -3.89 14.35 28.24
CA ASP A 57 -4.33 14.83 29.56
C ASP A 57 -5.75 14.35 29.91
N GLU A 58 -6.42 13.59 29.02
CA GLU A 58 -7.77 13.08 29.24
C GLU A 58 -7.78 11.55 29.38
N LEU A 59 -8.13 11.06 30.59
CA LEU A 59 -8.27 9.62 30.93
C LEU A 59 -9.27 8.84 30.05
N PHE A 60 -10.03 9.52 29.18
CA PHE A 60 -10.99 8.92 28.25
C PHE A 60 -10.80 9.38 26.80
N ALA A 61 -9.57 9.72 26.38
CA ALA A 61 -9.29 10.17 25.01
C ALA A 61 -9.65 9.15 23.92
N ASN A 62 -9.55 7.85 24.22
CA ASN A 62 -9.97 6.76 23.32
C ASN A 62 -11.50 6.55 23.36
N SER A 63 -12.25 7.58 23.01
CA SER A 63 -13.66 7.39 22.64
C SER A 63 -13.73 6.64 21.31
N LYS A 64 -14.59 5.62 21.23
CA LYS A 64 -14.72 4.77 20.03
C LYS A 64 -14.89 5.65 18.78
N GLU A 65 -13.98 5.50 17.82
CA GLU A 65 -14.09 6.16 16.52
C GLU A 65 -15.44 5.81 15.87
N ARG A 66 -16.19 6.82 15.45
CA ARG A 66 -17.54 6.69 14.88
C ARG A 66 -17.59 7.33 13.49
N GLY A 67 -18.43 6.75 12.63
CA GLY A 67 -18.71 7.31 11.30
C GLY A 67 -17.57 7.13 10.32
N LEU A 68 -17.31 8.18 9.54
CA LEU A 68 -16.44 8.17 8.37
C LEU A 68 -14.95 8.01 8.74
N ASP A 69 -14.54 8.48 9.92
CA ASP A 69 -13.15 8.40 10.38
C ASP A 69 -12.67 6.95 10.56
N ARG A 70 -13.49 6.10 11.18
CA ARG A 70 -13.19 4.67 11.35
C ARG A 70 -13.09 3.95 10.01
N THR A 71 -13.99 4.28 9.09
CA THR A 71 -14.02 3.66 7.75
C THR A 71 -12.78 4.05 6.94
N LEU A 72 -12.39 5.33 6.95
CA LEU A 72 -11.17 5.79 6.29
C LEU A 72 -9.92 5.16 6.92
N SER A 73 -9.87 5.02 8.25
CA SER A 73 -8.75 4.36 8.96
C SER A 73 -8.59 2.89 8.53
N ILE A 74 -9.70 2.13 8.47
CA ILE A 74 -9.69 0.73 7.98
C ILE A 74 -9.27 0.66 6.51
N PHE A 75 -9.76 1.56 5.66
CA PHE A 75 -9.35 1.61 4.26
C PHE A 75 -7.86 1.92 4.10
N MET A 76 -7.32 2.84 4.91
CA MET A 76 -5.90 3.18 4.87
C MET A 76 -5.03 1.99 5.28
N LEU A 77 -5.45 1.25 6.31
CA LEU A 77 -4.78 0.00 6.72
C LEU A 77 -4.85 -1.05 5.63
N ALA A 78 -6.00 -1.21 4.97
CA ALA A 78 -6.18 -2.15 3.86
C ALA A 78 -5.27 -1.80 2.66
N PHE A 79 -5.30 -0.55 2.20
CA PHE A 79 -4.45 -0.09 1.10
C PHE A 79 -2.97 -0.22 1.41
N GLY A 80 -2.53 0.15 2.62
CA GLY A 80 -1.13 -0.03 3.04
C GLY A 80 -0.70 -1.49 3.07
N SER A 81 -1.58 -2.38 3.53
CA SER A 81 -1.30 -3.82 3.54
C SER A 81 -1.22 -4.39 2.11
N THR A 82 -2.11 -3.96 1.21
CA THR A 82 -2.07 -4.35 -0.21
C THR A 82 -0.80 -3.86 -0.89
N LEU A 83 -0.37 -2.62 -0.62
CA LEU A 83 0.86 -2.06 -1.18
C LEU A 83 2.09 -2.88 -0.73
N LEU A 84 2.14 -3.28 0.54
CA LEU A 84 3.21 -4.16 1.06
C LEU A 84 3.27 -5.48 0.25
N ILE A 85 2.13 -6.13 0.04
CA ILE A 85 2.05 -7.39 -0.71
C ILE A 85 2.50 -7.19 -2.17
N ILE A 86 2.03 -6.15 -2.85
CA ILE A 86 2.41 -5.85 -4.24
C ILE A 86 3.92 -5.60 -4.34
N THR A 87 4.50 -4.87 -3.41
CA THR A 87 5.94 -4.57 -3.42
C THR A 87 6.79 -5.83 -3.22
N LEU A 88 6.35 -6.73 -2.33
CA LEU A 88 7.00 -8.04 -2.17
C LEU A 88 6.88 -8.90 -3.43
N LEU A 89 5.72 -8.90 -4.09
CA LEU A 89 5.52 -9.62 -5.35
C LEU A 89 6.43 -9.08 -6.45
N ILE A 90 6.55 -7.75 -6.62
CA ILE A 90 7.47 -7.13 -7.57
C ILE A 90 8.90 -7.58 -7.29
N ASN A 91 9.36 -7.51 -6.04
CA ASN A 91 10.71 -7.95 -5.68
C ASN A 91 10.97 -9.42 -6.04
N LEU A 92 10.02 -10.29 -5.71
CA LEU A 92 10.12 -11.72 -6.03
C LEU A 92 10.14 -11.97 -7.54
N LEU A 93 9.22 -11.34 -8.29
CA LEU A 93 9.12 -11.43 -9.75
C LEU A 93 10.41 -10.96 -10.41
N THR A 94 10.94 -9.80 -10.00
CA THR A 94 12.21 -9.28 -10.50
C THR A 94 13.35 -10.26 -10.27
N LYS A 95 13.45 -10.86 -9.08
CA LYS A 95 14.53 -11.80 -8.76
C LYS A 95 14.41 -13.16 -9.47
N VAL A 96 13.20 -13.54 -9.89
CA VAL A 96 12.94 -14.83 -10.55
C VAL A 96 13.02 -14.71 -12.07
N LEU A 97 12.57 -13.61 -12.64
CA LEU A 97 12.44 -13.41 -14.09
C LEU A 97 13.62 -12.67 -14.73
N LEU A 98 14.43 -11.98 -13.94
CA LEU A 98 15.50 -11.06 -14.37
C LEU A 98 16.82 -11.44 -13.69
#